data_AF-A0A392T8W6-F1
#
_entry.id   AF-A0A392T8W6-F1
#
_cell.length_a   1.000
_cell.length_b   1.000
_cell.length_c   1.000
_cell.angle_alpha   90.00
_cell.angle_beta   90.00
_cell.angle_gamma   90.00
#
_symmetry.space_group_name_H-M   'P 1'
#
loop_
_entity.id
_entity.type
_entity.pdbx_description
1 polymer ?
#
loop_
_entity_poly.entity_id
_entity_poly.type
_entity_poly.pdbx_seq_one_letter_code
_entity_poly.pdbx_strand_id
1 'polypeptide(L)' 'NPHSSDNGSSRDYPYEDERRTEPNRHPGRTPFTLRILKTQIPRTLKKPPKLETYDGTTDPDEHLEHIDTVMYYY' A
#
# COMPACT_ATOMS: atom_id res chain seq x y z
N ASN A 1 33.26 -55.66 6.78
CA ASN A 1 32.66 -55.26 8.07
C ASN A 1 32.55 -53.74 8.07
N PRO A 2 31.35 -53.16 8.20
CA PRO A 2 31.06 -51.79 7.81
C PRO A 2 31.39 -50.80 8.94
N HIS A 3 31.86 -49.60 8.60
CA HIS A 3 31.79 -48.44 9.47
C HIS A 3 30.75 -47.47 8.91
N SER A 4 29.49 -47.77 9.17
CA SER A 4 28.39 -46.82 9.04
C SER A 4 28.26 -46.12 10.39
N SER A 5 28.91 -44.96 10.55
CA SER A 5 28.64 -44.09 11.68
C SER A 5 27.52 -43.14 11.27
N ASP A 6 26.33 -43.54 11.69
CA ASP A 6 25.07 -42.81 11.58
C ASP A 6 25.16 -41.57 12.48
N ASN A 7 25.60 -40.44 11.92
CA ASN A 7 25.66 -39.18 12.65
C ASN A 7 24.29 -38.50 12.49
N GLY A 8 23.37 -38.86 13.39
CA GLY A 8 22.04 -38.31 13.49
C GLY A 8 22.07 -36.78 13.46
N SER A 9 21.42 -36.22 12.43
CA SER A 9 21.18 -34.79 12.29
C SER A 9 20.25 -34.32 13.42
N SER A 10 20.84 -33.98 14.56
CA SER A 10 20.14 -33.22 15.62
C SER A 10 19.90 -31.82 15.07
N ARG A 11 18.74 -31.65 14.47
CA ARG A 11 18.21 -30.36 14.02
C ARG A 11 17.84 -29.53 15.26
N ASP A 12 18.86 -29.11 15.99
CA ASP A 12 18.74 -28.09 17.03
C ASP A 12 18.85 -26.72 16.36
N TYR A 13 17.83 -26.38 15.56
CA TYR A 13 17.58 -24.98 15.25
C TYR A 13 16.84 -24.42 16.46
N PRO A 14 17.43 -23.52 17.26
CA PRO A 14 16.64 -22.76 18.20
C PRO A 14 15.61 -22.00 17.38
N TYR A 15 14.34 -22.34 17.59
CA TYR A 15 13.20 -21.58 17.07
C TYR A 15 13.41 -20.14 17.52
N GLU A 16 13.87 -19.30 16.58
CA GLU A 16 14.14 -17.89 16.85
C GLU A 16 12.86 -17.31 17.47
N ASP A 17 13.02 -16.85 18.70
CA ASP A 17 12.00 -16.30 19.55
C ASP A 17 11.24 -15.21 18.79
N GLU A 18 10.05 -15.54 18.27
CA GLU A 18 9.13 -14.66 17.54
C GLU A 18 8.67 -13.44 18.39
N ARG A 19 9.18 -13.31 19.62
CA ARG A 19 8.88 -12.25 20.59
C ARG A 19 9.72 -10.98 20.43
N ARG A 20 10.43 -10.80 19.31
CA ARG A 20 11.05 -9.50 18.95
C ARG A 20 10.79 -9.07 17.51
N THR A 21 9.61 -9.38 16.98
CA THR A 21 9.09 -8.64 15.83
C THR A 21 8.85 -7.21 16.28
N GLU A 22 9.88 -6.36 16.15
CA GLU A 22 9.71 -4.92 16.21
C GLU A 22 8.56 -4.56 15.25
N PRO A 23 7.49 -3.91 15.72
CA PRO A 23 6.32 -3.60 14.89
C PRO A 23 6.62 -2.60 13.76
N ASN A 24 7.89 -2.27 13.53
CA ASN A 24 8.37 -1.24 12.63
C ASN A 24 9.31 -1.75 11.52
N ARG A 25 9.66 -3.04 11.46
CA ARG A 25 10.51 -3.58 10.39
C ARG A 25 9.70 -3.94 9.14
N HIS A 26 8.96 -2.98 8.59
CA HIS A 26 8.60 -3.08 7.18
C HIS A 26 9.86 -2.74 6.38
N PRO A 27 10.30 -3.60 5.43
CA PRO A 27 11.50 -3.37 4.63
C PRO A 27 11.43 -2.07 3.78
N GLY A 28 10.27 -1.42 3.71
CA GLY A 28 10.06 -0.11 3.06
C GLY A 28 9.85 1.07 4.02
N ARG A 29 9.95 0.92 5.36
CA ARG A 29 9.79 2.01 6.33
C ARG A 29 11.13 2.71 6.61
N THR A 30 11.61 3.47 5.62
CA THR A 30 12.76 4.37 5.79
C THR A 30 12.30 5.70 6.41
N PRO A 31 13.21 6.52 6.96
CA PRO A 31 12.88 7.89 7.37
C PRO A 31 12.22 8.71 6.26
N PHE A 32 12.55 8.43 4.99
CA PHE A 32 11.93 9.04 3.82
C PHE A 32 10.46 8.64 3.68
N THR A 33 10.14 7.34 3.69
CA THR A 33 8.74 6.89 3.52
C THR A 33 7.88 7.27 4.72
N LEU A 34 8.44 7.26 5.94
CA LEU A 34 7.76 7.75 7.13
C LEU A 34 7.41 9.24 7.04
N ARG A 35 8.30 10.06 6.46
CA ARG A 35 8.03 11.48 6.25
C ARG A 35 6.90 11.69 5.24
N ILE A 36 6.88 10.93 4.14
CA ILE A 36 5.78 10.97 3.16
C ILE A 36 4.45 10.61 3.81
N LEU A 37 4.40 9.51 4.55
CA LEU A 37 3.18 9.04 5.22
C LEU A 37 2.69 10.00 6.30
N LYS A 38 3.60 10.76 6.94
CA LYS A 38 3.26 11.76 7.96
C LYS A 38 2.84 13.11 7.38
N THR A 39 3.18 13.39 6.11
CA THR A 39 2.84 14.65 5.45
C THR A 39 1.32 14.75 5.28
N GLN A 40 0.76 15.91 5.62
CA GLN A 40 -0.66 16.19 5.40
C GLN A 40 -0.93 16.40 3.90
N ILE A 41 -2.01 15.80 3.40
CA ILE A 41 -2.49 16.08 2.04
C ILE A 41 -2.91 17.55 1.98
N PRO A 42 -2.40 18.34 1.01
CA PRO A 42 -2.83 19.73 0.81
C PRO A 42 -4.35 19.83 0.69
N ARG A 43 -4.96 20.92 1.18
CA ARG A 43 -6.42 21.09 1.17
C ARG A 43 -7.03 20.97 -0.24
N THR A 44 -6.30 21.43 -1.25
CA THR A 44 -6.66 21.33 -2.68
C THR A 44 -6.69 19.90 -3.20
N LEU A 45 -5.95 18.98 -2.57
CA LEU A 45 -5.87 17.56 -2.95
C LEU A 45 -6.61 16.64 -1.97
N LYS A 46 -7.26 17.20 -0.95
CA LYS A 46 -7.85 16.42 0.14
C LYS A 46 -9.10 15.66 -0.30
N LYS A 47 -9.87 16.23 -1.24
CA LYS A 47 -11.06 15.58 -1.80
C LYS A 47 -11.12 15.90 -3.30
N PRO A 48 -11.22 14.89 -4.17
CA PRO A 48 -11.48 15.14 -5.58
C PRO A 48 -12.85 15.83 -5.73
N PRO A 49 -13.05 16.63 -6.79
CA PRO A 49 -14.38 17.13 -7.11
C PRO A 49 -15.38 15.97 -7.20
N LYS A 50 -16.61 16.22 -6.78
CA LYS A 50 -17.69 15.25 -6.97
C LYS A 50 -18.04 15.27 -8.45
N LEU A 51 -17.62 14.25 -9.19
CA LEU A 51 -18.08 14.02 -10.55
C LEU A 51 -19.36 13.18 -10.48
N GLU A 52 -20.38 13.60 -11.22
CA GLU A 52 -21.57 12.78 -11.43
C GLU A 52 -21.22 11.57 -12.32
N THR A 53 -21.87 10.44 -12.08
CA THR A 53 -21.71 9.25 -12.93
C THR A 53 -22.65 9.36 -14.11
N TYR A 54 -22.19 8.98 -15.30
CA TYR A 54 -23.06 8.87 -16.47
C TYR A 54 -24.26 7.96 -16.18
N ASP A 55 -25.47 8.48 -16.35
CA ASP A 55 -26.73 7.79 -16.05
C ASP A 55 -27.22 6.91 -17.20
N GLY A 56 -26.58 6.99 -18.37
CA GLY A 56 -26.97 6.26 -19.57
C GLY A 56 -28.14 6.89 -20.33
N THR A 57 -28.69 8.00 -19.85
CA THR A 57 -29.83 8.70 -20.46
C THR A 57 -29.52 10.14 -20.87
N THR A 58 -28.54 10.76 -20.21
CA THR A 58 -27.97 12.06 -20.60
C THR A 58 -27.20 11.90 -21.91
N ASP A 59 -27.12 12.97 -22.71
CA ASP A 59 -26.29 12.96 -23.91
C ASP A 59 -24.80 12.77 -23.53
N PRO A 60 -24.03 11.90 -24.23
CA PRO A 60 -22.63 11.67 -23.91
C PRO A 60 -21.76 12.93 -24.02
N ASP A 61 -22.02 13.80 -25.00
CA ASP A 61 -21.23 15.00 -25.23
C ASP A 61 -21.53 16.02 -24.12
N GLU A 62 -22.80 16.17 -23.73
CA GLU A 62 -23.20 16.98 -22.56
C GLU A 62 -22.56 16.49 -21.25
N HIS A 63 -22.51 15.16 -21.04
CA HIS A 63 -21.85 14.59 -19.86
C HIS A 63 -20.35 14.89 -19.82
N LEU A 64 -19.67 14.87 -20.98
CA LEU A 64 -18.25 15.20 -21.08
C LEU A 64 -18.00 16.70 -20.80
N GLU A 65 -18.84 17.59 -21.35
CA GLU A 65 -18.76 19.03 -21.06
C GLU A 65 -18.91 19.32 -19.56
N HIS A 66 -19.79 18.58 -18.87
CA HIS A 66 -19.95 18.69 -17.42
C HIS A 66 -18.68 18.28 -16.66
N ILE A 67 -18.04 17.16 -17.06
CA ILE A 67 -16.78 16.70 -16.46
C ILE A 67 -15.70 17.77 -16.65
N ASP A 68 -15.51 18.26 -17.87
CA ASP A 68 -14.49 19.26 -18.19
C ASP A 68 -14.70 20.53 -17.36
N THR A 69 -15.94 21.03 -17.33
CA THR A 69 -16.33 22.20 -16.54
C THR A 69 -15.99 22.02 -15.06
N VAL A 70 -16.39 20.89 -14.45
CA VAL A 70 -16.11 20.60 -13.04
C VAL A 70 -14.61 20.52 -12.77
N MET A 71 -13.81 20.01 -13.72
CA MET A 71 -12.35 19.95 -13.59
C MET A 71 -11.67 21.31 -13.74
N TYR A 72 -12.20 22.24 -14.53
CA TYR A 72 -11.61 23.58 -14.69
C TYR A 72 -11.82 24.51 -13.48
N TYR A 73 -12.83 24.26 -12.65
CA TYR A 73 -13.15 25.10 -11.48
C TYR A 73 -12.45 24.67 -10.17
N TYR A 74 -11.70 23.57 -10.16
CA TYR A 74 -11.01 23.00 -8.98
C TYR A 74 -9.48 23.05 -9.09
#